data_AF-A0A0P9FC12-F1
#
_entry.id   AF-A0A0P9FC12-F1
#
_cell.length_a   1.000
_cell.length_b   1.000
_cell.length_c   1.000
_cell.angle_alpha   90.00
_cell.angle_beta   90.00
_cell.angle_gamma   90.00
#
_symmetry.space_group_name_H-M   'P 1'
#
loop_
_entity.id
_entity.type
_entity.pdbx_description
1 polymer ?
#
loop_
_entity_poly.entity_id
_entity_poly.type
_entity_poly.pdbx_seq_one_letter_code
_entity_poly.pdbx_strand_id
1 'polypeptide(L)'
;MAPSSIPAEAQFAQAVAHFNAEEYRDALLAFEQCWFAERSDFLRGLIQLANALNQLRLGLITGPRRTLASAEALLAPYAPAHGGLDVAALCAYIAAVRARIPADIESGQGRADWAAMPRLTLQLGEPAV
;
A
#
# COMPACT_ATOMS: atom_id res chain seq x y z
N MET A 1 27.63 -19.42 -3.40
CA MET A 1 27.03 -18.43 -2.49
C MET A 1 25.54 -18.66 -2.49
N ALA A 2 24.98 -19.25 -1.43
CA ALA A 2 23.53 -19.28 -1.29
C ALA A 2 23.04 -17.83 -1.12
N PRO A 3 21.96 -17.40 -1.79
CA PRO A 3 21.35 -16.13 -1.42
C PRO A 3 20.90 -16.28 0.03
N SER A 4 21.40 -15.40 0.91
CA SER A 4 20.86 -15.25 2.25
C SER A 4 19.41 -14.78 2.10
N SER A 5 18.48 -15.72 2.02
CA SER A 5 17.06 -15.41 1.96
C SER A 5 16.66 -14.81 3.30
N ILE A 6 16.36 -13.51 3.30
CA ILE A 6 15.73 -12.85 4.45
C ILE A 6 14.43 -13.62 4.76
N PRO A 7 14.16 -13.98 6.02
CA PRO A 7 12.90 -14.64 6.39
C PRO A 7 11.70 -13.79 5.94
N ALA A 8 10.62 -14.42 5.50
CA ALA A 8 9.45 -13.71 4.96
C ALA A 8 8.88 -12.64 5.91
N GLU A 9 8.91 -12.90 7.22
CA GLU A 9 8.49 -11.97 8.26
C GLU A 9 9.39 -10.72 8.34
N ALA A 10 10.71 -10.90 8.24
CA ALA A 10 11.65 -9.78 8.21
C ALA A 10 11.53 -8.98 6.91
N GLN A 11 11.23 -9.64 5.77
CA GLN A 11 10.95 -8.97 4.51
C GLN A 11 9.68 -8.12 4.59
N PHE A 12 8.63 -8.65 5.23
CA PHE A 12 7.38 -7.93 5.44
C PHE A 12 7.56 -6.74 6.38
N ALA A 13 8.30 -6.91 7.47
CA ALA A 13 8.65 -5.82 8.37
C ALA A 13 9.46 -4.71 7.69
N GLN A 14 10.38 -5.08 6.79
CA GLN A 14 11.12 -4.12 5.97
C GLN A 14 10.19 -3.36 5.01
N ALA A 15 9.24 -4.05 4.35
CA ALA A 15 8.25 -3.41 3.48
C ALA A 15 7.41 -2.37 4.25
N VAL A 16 6.99 -2.71 5.47
CA VAL A 16 6.28 -1.81 6.38
C VAL A 16 7.14 -0.61 6.79
N ALA A 17 8.43 -0.82 7.10
CA ALA A 17 9.35 0.26 7.41
C ALA A 17 9.49 1.27 6.25
N HIS A 18 9.68 0.78 5.03
CA HIS A 18 9.71 1.64 3.83
C HIS A 18 8.39 2.38 3.62
N PHE A 19 7.25 1.71 3.82
CA PHE A 19 5.93 2.35 3.71
C PHE A 19 5.81 3.53 4.69
N ASN A 20 6.20 3.30 5.95
CA ASN A 20 6.15 4.31 7.01
C ASN A 20 7.11 5.48 6.77
N ALA A 21 8.20 5.26 6.03
CA ALA A 21 9.15 6.30 5.62
C ALA A 21 8.70 7.07 4.35
N GLU A 22 7.50 6.80 3.82
CA GLU A 22 7.01 7.31 2.52
C GLU A 22 7.89 6.88 1.32
N GLU A 23 8.72 5.86 1.48
CA GLU A 23 9.55 5.23 0.46
C GLU A 23 8.73 4.20 -0.33
N TYR A 24 7.60 4.64 -0.90
CA TYR A 24 6.59 3.75 -1.45
C TYR A 24 7.08 2.86 -2.60
N ARG A 25 8.10 3.29 -3.35
CA ARG A 25 8.74 2.46 -4.37
C ARG A 25 9.47 1.28 -3.74
N ASP A 26 10.22 1.51 -2.67
CA ASP A 26 10.96 0.46 -1.96
C ASP A 26 9.99 -0.46 -1.20
N ALA A 27 8.94 0.12 -0.61
CA ALA A 27 7.85 -0.64 -0.01
C ALA A 27 7.14 -1.57 -1.02
N LEU A 28 6.82 -1.04 -2.21
CA LEU A 28 6.24 -1.81 -3.32
C LEU A 28 7.11 -3.03 -3.66
N LEU A 29 8.39 -2.81 -3.93
CA LEU A 29 9.33 -3.87 -4.30
C LEU A 29 9.51 -4.90 -3.19
N ALA A 30 9.49 -4.48 -1.93
CA ALA A 30 9.56 -5.38 -0.78
C ALA A 30 8.28 -6.20 -0.61
N PHE A 31 7.09 -5.61 -0.80
CA PHE A 31 5.83 -6.37 -0.80
C PHE A 31 5.73 -7.34 -1.98
N GLU A 32 6.24 -6.98 -3.17
CA GLU A 32 6.32 -7.89 -4.31
C GLU A 32 7.18 -9.13 -4.01
N GLN A 33 8.29 -8.94 -3.30
CA GLN A 33 9.12 -10.06 -2.84
C GLN A 33 8.36 -11.00 -1.91
N CYS A 34 7.60 -10.47 -0.94
CA CYS A 34 6.70 -11.28 -0.12
C CYS A 34 5.66 -12.00 -0.99
N TRP A 35 5.10 -11.33 -1.99
CA TRP A 35 4.03 -11.87 -2.83
C TRP A 35 4.50 -13.03 -3.69
N PHE A 36 5.76 -13.04 -4.13
CA PHE A 36 6.28 -14.18 -4.89
C PHE A 36 6.27 -15.50 -4.11
N ALA A 37 6.29 -15.46 -2.78
CA ALA A 37 6.26 -16.64 -1.92
C ALA A 37 4.84 -17.23 -1.74
N GLU A 38 3.83 -16.39 -1.51
CA GLU A 38 2.47 -16.82 -1.13
C GLU A 38 1.37 -16.49 -2.15
N ARG A 39 1.63 -15.56 -3.06
CA ARG A 39 0.70 -15.09 -4.11
C ARG A 39 -0.68 -14.65 -3.58
N SER A 40 -0.75 -14.11 -2.37
CA SER A 40 -2.01 -13.71 -1.72
C SER A 40 -2.63 -12.44 -2.32
N ASP A 41 -3.96 -12.34 -2.23
CA ASP A 41 -4.68 -11.13 -2.60
C ASP A 41 -4.42 -9.96 -1.65
N PHE A 42 -4.14 -10.26 -0.37
CA PHE A 42 -3.74 -9.29 0.62
C PHE A 42 -2.47 -8.54 0.20
N LEU A 43 -1.39 -9.28 -0.11
CA LEU A 43 -0.15 -8.66 -0.57
C LEU A 43 -0.33 -7.95 -1.91
N ARG A 44 -1.14 -8.50 -2.83
CA ARG A 44 -1.50 -7.79 -4.07
C ARG A 44 -2.21 -6.46 -3.79
N GLY A 45 -3.04 -6.39 -2.75
CA GLY A 45 -3.66 -5.16 -2.26
C GLY A 45 -2.63 -4.15 -1.76
N LEU A 46 -1.67 -4.57 -0.92
CA LEU A 46 -0.61 -3.71 -0.40
C LEU A 46 0.33 -3.20 -1.50
N ILE A 47 0.67 -4.05 -2.48
CA ILE A 47 1.43 -3.68 -3.69
C ILE A 47 0.70 -2.59 -4.45
N GLN A 48 -0.60 -2.78 -4.74
CA GLN A 48 -1.38 -1.77 -5.45
C GLN A 48 -1.48 -0.46 -4.67
N LEU A 49 -1.63 -0.52 -3.35
CA LEU A 49 -1.61 0.65 -2.48
C LEU A 49 -0.28 1.41 -2.59
N ALA A 50 0.85 0.72 -2.39
CA ALA A 50 2.18 1.33 -2.46
C ALA A 50 2.46 1.95 -3.84
N ASN A 51 2.10 1.25 -4.93
CA ASN A 51 2.23 1.77 -6.28
C ASN A 51 1.38 3.05 -6.49
N ALA A 52 0.13 3.06 -6.03
CA ALA A 52 -0.74 4.22 -6.18
C ALA A 52 -0.22 5.44 -5.38
N LEU A 53 0.27 5.23 -4.16
CA LEU A 53 0.88 6.31 -3.35
C LEU A 53 2.16 6.84 -3.97
N ASN A 54 3.02 5.96 -4.50
CA ASN A 54 4.22 6.36 -5.24
C ASN A 54 3.86 7.25 -6.44
N GLN A 55 2.85 6.86 -7.22
CA GLN A 55 2.37 7.65 -8.35
C GLN A 55 1.79 9.00 -7.92
N LEU A 56 1.01 9.06 -6.84
CA LEU A 56 0.50 10.31 -6.27
C LEU A 56 1.64 11.24 -5.81
N ARG A 57 2.69 10.68 -5.21
CA ARG A 57 3.89 11.44 -4.81
C ARG A 57 4.63 12.04 -6.00
N LEU A 58 4.58 11.37 -7.17
CA LEU A 58 5.08 11.89 -8.46
C LEU A 58 4.12 12.90 -9.11
N GLY A 59 2.97 13.20 -8.48
CA GLY A 59 1.96 14.13 -8.97
C GLY A 59 0.95 13.52 -9.95
N LEU A 60 0.98 12.21 -10.18
CA LEU A 60 0.05 11.51 -11.08
C LEU A 60 -1.28 11.24 -10.35
N ILE A 61 -2.43 11.42 -11.01
CA ILE A 61 -3.74 11.30 -10.33
C ILE A 61 -4.76 10.40 -11.02
N THR A 62 -4.74 10.25 -12.35
CA THR A 62 -5.73 9.42 -13.03
C THR A 62 -5.53 7.92 -12.76
N GLY A 63 -4.29 7.42 -12.88
CA GLY A 63 -3.95 6.02 -12.60
C GLY A 63 -4.22 5.62 -11.15
N PRO A 64 -3.69 6.37 -10.16
CA PRO A 64 -3.85 6.05 -8.74
C PRO A 64 -5.27 5.91 -8.26
N ARG A 65 -6.22 6.70 -8.78
CA ARG A 65 -7.63 6.62 -8.35
C ARG A 65 -8.22 5.22 -8.58
N ARG A 66 -7.94 4.60 -9.74
CA ARG A 66 -8.43 3.25 -10.06
C ARG A 66 -7.66 2.20 -9.27
N THR A 67 -6.34 2.34 -9.17
CA THR A 67 -5.49 1.42 -8.42
C THR A 67 -5.85 1.40 -6.93
N LEU A 68 -6.15 2.56 -6.33
CA LEU A 68 -6.64 2.64 -4.95
C LEU A 68 -7.97 1.93 -4.76
N ALA A 69 -8.92 2.07 -5.70
CA ALA A 69 -10.20 1.35 -5.61
C ALA A 69 -10.00 -0.17 -5.70
N SER A 70 -9.06 -0.64 -6.55
CA SER A 70 -8.73 -2.07 -6.62
C SER A 70 -7.99 -2.56 -5.36
N ALA A 71 -7.08 -1.75 -4.82
CA ALA A 71 -6.39 -2.07 -3.56
C ALA A 71 -7.38 -2.24 -2.41
N GLU A 72 -8.34 -1.32 -2.29
CA GLU A 72 -9.41 -1.40 -1.29
C GLU A 72 -10.24 -2.68 -1.44
N ALA A 73 -10.66 -3.03 -2.66
CA ALA A 73 -11.43 -4.24 -2.92
C ALA A 73 -10.67 -5.53 -2.59
N LEU A 74 -9.34 -5.54 -2.74
CA LEU A 74 -8.50 -6.68 -2.36
C LEU A 74 -8.26 -6.77 -0.86
N LEU A 75 -8.16 -5.63 -0.16
CA LEU A 75 -7.87 -5.59 1.28
C LEU A 75 -9.12 -5.75 2.13
N ALA A 76 -10.28 -5.25 1.69
CA ALA A 76 -11.52 -5.26 2.49
C ALA A 76 -11.93 -6.64 3.04
N PRO A 77 -11.76 -7.78 2.32
CA PRO A 77 -12.06 -9.11 2.86
C PRO A 77 -11.21 -9.53 4.08
N TYR A 78 -10.08 -8.86 4.30
CA TYR A 78 -9.14 -9.15 5.39
C TYR A 78 -9.37 -8.26 6.62
N ALA A 79 -10.42 -7.43 6.62
CA ALA A 79 -10.81 -6.63 7.78
C ALA A 79 -11.31 -7.49 8.95
N PRO A 80 -11.10 -7.08 10.21
CA PRO A 80 -10.47 -5.82 10.62
C PRO A 80 -8.93 -5.88 10.67
N ALA A 81 -8.32 -7.06 10.72
CA ALA A 81 -6.87 -7.21 10.83
C ALA A 81 -6.36 -8.46 10.13
N HIS A 82 -5.17 -8.36 9.52
CA HIS A 82 -4.50 -9.47 8.85
C HIS A 82 -3.00 -9.19 8.68
N GLY A 83 -2.15 -10.22 8.78
CA GLY A 83 -0.70 -10.08 8.64
C GLY A 83 -0.09 -9.10 9.66
N GLY A 84 -0.68 -8.99 10.85
CA GLY A 84 -0.28 -8.02 11.88
C GLY A 84 -0.69 -6.58 11.59
N LEU A 85 -1.41 -6.29 10.51
CA LEU A 85 -1.87 -4.94 10.17
C LEU A 85 -3.35 -4.72 10.51
N ASP A 86 -3.69 -3.49 10.91
CA ASP A 86 -5.07 -3.02 10.97
C ASP A 86 -5.57 -2.73 9.55
N VAL A 87 -6.33 -3.68 9.00
CA VAL A 87 -6.87 -3.61 7.64
C VAL A 87 -8.06 -2.65 7.57
N ALA A 88 -8.83 -2.49 8.66
CA ALA A 88 -9.90 -1.51 8.69
C ALA A 88 -9.34 -0.08 8.58
N ALA A 89 -8.25 0.23 9.29
CA ALA A 89 -7.54 1.49 9.17
C ALA A 89 -6.94 1.72 7.77
N LEU A 90 -6.40 0.66 7.15
CA LEU A 90 -5.92 0.69 5.76
C LEU A 90 -7.04 1.05 4.78
N CYS A 91 -8.21 0.39 4.87
CA CYS A 91 -9.36 0.71 4.02
C CYS A 91 -9.85 2.15 4.24
N ALA A 92 -9.94 2.60 5.50
CA ALA A 92 -10.33 3.98 5.82
C ALA A 92 -9.34 5.00 5.25
N TYR A 93 -8.04 4.71 5.32
CA TYR A 93 -7.00 5.54 4.72
C TYR A 93 -7.12 5.60 3.19
N ILE A 94 -7.34 4.47 2.52
CA ILE A 94 -7.52 4.42 1.07
C ILE A 94 -8.71 5.29 0.66
N ALA A 95 -9.84 5.18 1.35
CA ALA A 95 -11.02 6.00 1.10
C ALA A 95 -10.70 7.50 1.28
N ALA A 96 -9.96 7.87 2.32
CA ALA A 96 -9.55 9.25 2.57
C ALA A 96 -8.62 9.81 1.48
N VAL A 97 -7.64 9.02 1.00
CA VAL A 97 -6.77 9.41 -0.13
C VAL A 97 -7.61 9.58 -1.40
N ARG A 98 -8.49 8.63 -1.71
CA ARG A 98 -9.37 8.69 -2.90
C ARG A 98 -10.25 9.93 -2.90
N ALA A 99 -10.74 10.37 -1.74
CA ALA A 99 -11.55 11.58 -1.60
C ALA A 99 -10.78 12.87 -1.92
N ARG A 100 -9.44 12.86 -1.84
CA ARG A 100 -8.59 13.99 -2.26
C ARG A 100 -8.31 14.05 -3.76
N ILE A 101 -8.65 12.99 -4.49
CA ILE A 101 -8.49 12.94 -5.94
C ILE A 101 -9.85 13.25 -6.58
N PRO A 102 -9.99 14.35 -7.35
CA PRO A 102 -11.29 14.69 -7.95
C PRO A 102 -11.78 13.59 -8.91
N ALA A 103 -13.09 13.39 -8.95
CA ALA A 103 -13.72 12.31 -9.74
C ALA A 103 -13.73 12.59 -11.24
N ASP A 104 -13.80 13.85 -11.62
CA ASP A 104 -13.94 14.34 -13.01
C ASP A 104 -12.62 14.55 -13.75
N ILE A 105 -11.50 14.09 -13.20
CA ILE A 105 -10.22 14.27 -13.87
C ILE A 105 -10.06 13.21 -14.97
N GLU A 106 -10.14 13.69 -16.21
CA GLU A 106 -9.76 12.92 -17.40
C GLU A 106 -8.29 12.48 -17.35
N SER A 107 -7.99 11.39 -18.05
CA SER A 107 -6.63 10.84 -18.13
C SER A 107 -5.62 11.90 -18.57
N GLY A 108 -4.63 12.17 -17.71
CA GLY A 108 -3.50 13.06 -18.01
C GLY A 108 -3.68 14.53 -17.61
N GLN A 109 -4.80 14.90 -16.99
CA GLN A 109 -5.01 16.24 -16.45
C GLN A 109 -4.79 16.29 -14.93
N GLY A 110 -4.33 17.43 -14.41
CA GLY A 110 -4.15 17.72 -12.99
C GLY A 110 -2.91 17.09 -12.33
N ARG A 111 -2.56 17.62 -11.14
CA ARG A 111 -1.48 17.11 -10.29
C ARG A 111 -1.97 16.93 -8.86
N ALA A 112 -1.53 15.85 -8.21
CA ALA A 112 -1.76 15.67 -6.78
C ALA A 112 -0.88 16.64 -6.00
N ASP A 113 -1.47 17.33 -5.03
CA ASP A 113 -0.73 17.94 -3.95
C ASP A 113 -0.45 16.89 -2.88
N TRP A 114 0.75 16.30 -2.93
CA TRP A 114 1.17 15.28 -1.96
C TRP A 114 1.19 15.82 -0.51
N ALA A 115 1.45 17.12 -0.32
CA ALA A 115 1.46 17.71 1.01
C ALA A 115 0.06 17.72 1.65
N ALA A 116 -0.99 17.76 0.84
CA ALA A 116 -2.38 17.70 1.29
C ALA A 116 -2.90 16.28 1.51
N MET A 117 -2.18 15.23 1.10
CA MET A 117 -2.64 13.85 1.24
C MET A 117 -2.60 13.38 2.70
N PRO A 118 -3.56 12.56 3.15
CA PRO A 118 -3.48 11.96 4.47
C PRO A 118 -2.23 11.08 4.57
N ARG A 119 -1.74 10.86 5.80
CA ARG A 119 -0.64 9.94 6.09
C ARG A 119 -1.17 8.79 6.93
N LEU A 120 -0.55 7.62 6.76
CA LEU A 120 -0.81 6.44 7.57
C LEU A 120 0.53 5.84 7.98
N THR A 121 0.65 5.52 9.26
CA THR A 121 1.74 4.69 9.78
C THR A 121 1.17 3.31 10.09
N LEU A 122 1.70 2.30 9.42
CA LEU A 122 1.41 0.91 9.68
C LEU A 122 2.08 0.47 10.97
N GLN A 123 1.30 -0.13 11.86
CA GLN A 123 1.80 -0.77 13.08
C GLN A 123 1.68 -2.27 12.88
N LEU A 124 2.78 -2.99 13.09
CA LEU A 124 2.75 -4.45 13.20
C LEU A 124 2.31 -4.79 14.62
N GLY A 125 1.10 -5.35 14.75
CA GLY A 125 0.64 -5.94 16.00
C GLY A 125 1.50 -7.14 16.38
N GLU A 126 1.58 -7.45 17.67
CA GLU A 126 2.22 -8.68 18.14
C GLU A 126 1.51 -9.88 17.48
N PRO A 127 2.26 -10.91 17.01
CA PRO A 127 1.63 -12.14 16.57
C PRO A 127 0.79 -12.68 17.73
N ALA A 128 -0.50 -12.90 17.52
CA ALA A 128 -1.35 -13.55 18.51
C ALA A 128 -0.73 -14.93 18.78
N VAL A 129 -0.16 -15.07 19.99
CA VAL A 129 0.47 -16.29 20.50
C VAL A 129 -0.53 -17.42 20.65
#